data_AF-A0A6M0LK73-F1
#
_entry.id   AF-A0A6M0LK73-F1
#
_cell.length_a   1.000
_cell.length_b   1.000
_cell.length_c   1.000
_cell.angle_alpha   90.00
_cell.angle_beta   90.00
_cell.angle_gamma   90.00
#
_symmetry.space_group_name_H-M   'P 1'
#
loop_
_entity.id
_entity.type
_entity.pdbx_description
1 polymer ?
#
loop_
_entity_poly.entity_id
_entity_poly.type
_entity_poly.pdbx_seq_one_letter_code
_entity_poly.pdbx_strand_id
1 'polypeptide(L)'
;MRSFYPKFVKLKSNSTVEPDRDDMQCMIAIVSMLANPAGPEESNEWVEIENRSDEIVTPDGYSLEDHKNRPEPLNMNIEPRQRLRIMVSRSAPDSMQLTNSGGTVSLIGPSGDLVTKVTYPQSGNCELLFFL
;
A
#
# COMPACT_ATOMS: atom_id res chain seq x y z
N MET A 1 -27.16 17.34 -3.52
CA MET A 1 -26.34 16.40 -2.72
C MET A 1 -25.33 15.75 -3.65
N ARG A 2 -24.04 16.07 -3.54
CA ARG A 2 -22.98 15.31 -4.21
C ARG A 2 -22.78 14.04 -3.41
N SER A 3 -23.04 12.90 -4.02
CA SER A 3 -22.84 11.61 -3.37
C SER A 3 -21.35 11.33 -3.22
N PHE A 4 -20.88 11.17 -1.99
CA PHE A 4 -19.51 10.78 -1.64
C PHE A 4 -19.35 9.27 -1.81
N TYR A 5 -19.38 8.79 -3.06
CA TYR A 5 -18.98 7.42 -3.35
C TYR A 5 -17.55 7.43 -3.89
N PRO A 6 -16.63 6.62 -3.32
CA PRO A 6 -15.32 6.43 -3.94
C PRO A 6 -15.51 5.85 -5.34
N LYS A 7 -14.74 6.37 -6.30
CA LYS A 7 -14.69 5.78 -7.65
C LYS A 7 -13.77 4.57 -7.57
N PHE A 8 -14.36 3.38 -7.74
CA PHE A 8 -13.62 2.13 -7.81
C PHE A 8 -13.00 1.98 -9.22
N VAL A 9 -11.67 2.04 -9.33
CA VAL A 9 -10.98 1.77 -10.59
C VAL A 9 -10.13 0.52 -10.42
N LYS A 10 -10.63 -0.61 -10.95
CA LYS A 10 -10.09 -1.97 -10.79
C LYS A 10 -8.80 -2.20 -11.59
N LEU A 11 -7.84 -1.27 -11.50
CA LEU A 11 -6.63 -1.05 -12.31
C LEU A 11 -6.78 0.18 -13.21
N LYS A 12 -6.06 1.27 -12.91
CA LYS A 12 -5.64 2.17 -14.00
C LYS A 12 -4.66 1.37 -14.85
N SER A 13 -4.79 1.47 -16.17
CA SER A 13 -4.02 0.74 -17.20
C SER A 13 -2.49 0.81 -17.08
N ASN A 14 -1.95 1.63 -16.17
CA ASN A 14 -0.53 1.90 -16.01
C ASN A 14 0.02 1.52 -14.62
N SER A 15 -0.79 0.93 -13.74
CA SER A 15 -0.25 0.38 -12.50
C SER A 15 0.50 -0.91 -12.78
N THR A 16 1.68 -1.09 -12.19
CA THR A 16 2.47 -2.33 -12.32
C THR A 16 2.74 -2.92 -10.95
N VAL A 17 2.78 -4.26 -10.88
CA VAL A 17 3.22 -5.01 -9.70
C VAL A 17 4.49 -5.74 -10.11
N GLU A 18 5.56 -5.49 -9.38
CA GLU A 18 6.86 -6.14 -9.53
C GLU A 18 7.08 -6.98 -8.26
N PRO A 19 6.93 -8.31 -8.32
CA PRO A 19 7.30 -9.19 -7.20
C PRO A 19 8.83 -9.28 -7.08
N ASP A 20 9.32 -9.79 -5.95
CA ASP A 20 10.71 -10.24 -5.89
C ASP A 20 10.98 -11.31 -6.95
N ARG A 21 12.19 -11.32 -7.51
CA ARG A 21 12.54 -12.15 -8.67
C ARG A 21 12.54 -13.66 -8.38
N ASP A 22 12.56 -14.05 -7.12
CA ASP A 22 12.66 -15.46 -6.71
C ASP A 22 11.40 -16.03 -6.02
N ASP A 23 10.37 -15.22 -5.74
CA ASP A 23 9.23 -15.68 -4.92
C ASP A 23 7.87 -15.55 -5.64
N MET A 24 7.50 -16.61 -6.38
CA MET A 24 6.21 -16.71 -7.07
C MET A 24 5.02 -16.91 -6.12
N GLN A 25 5.24 -16.98 -4.80
CA GLN A 25 4.19 -17.06 -3.77
C GLN A 25 4.47 -16.08 -2.62
N CYS A 26 4.39 -14.78 -2.91
CA CYS A 26 4.35 -13.77 -1.85
C CYS A 26 3.13 -14.00 -0.94
N MET A 27 3.37 -14.45 0.30
CA MET A 27 2.35 -14.65 1.33
C MET A 27 1.66 -13.34 1.72
N ILE A 28 2.33 -12.20 1.51
CA ILE A 28 1.76 -10.86 1.72
C ILE A 28 1.78 -10.12 0.39
N ALA A 29 0.70 -9.42 0.06
CA ALA A 29 0.62 -8.59 -1.13
C ALA A 29 0.02 -7.22 -0.82
N ILE A 30 0.47 -6.18 -1.54
CA ILE A 30 -0.22 -4.90 -1.60
C ILE A 30 -1.40 -5.06 -2.57
N VAL A 31 -2.63 -4.85 -2.11
CA VAL A 31 -3.85 -5.13 -2.90
C VAL A 31 -4.68 -3.91 -3.25
N SER A 32 -4.64 -2.87 -2.42
CA SER A 32 -5.32 -1.61 -2.73
C SER A 32 -4.71 -0.44 -1.98
N MET A 33 -5.01 0.79 -2.40
CA MET A 33 -4.58 1.98 -1.68
C MET A 33 -5.41 3.23 -2.01
N LEU A 34 -5.40 4.19 -1.10
CA LEU A 34 -5.95 5.53 -1.29
C LEU A 34 -4.83 6.57 -1.10
N ALA A 35 -4.25 7.03 -2.21
CA ALA A 35 -3.20 8.05 -2.17
C ALA A 35 -3.74 9.49 -2.16
N ASN A 36 -5.00 9.72 -2.55
CA ASN A 36 -5.57 11.07 -2.66
C ASN A 36 -6.98 11.09 -2.03
N PRO A 37 -7.08 11.09 -0.69
CA PRO A 37 -8.38 11.11 -0.01
C PRO A 37 -9.17 12.39 -0.32
N ALA A 38 -10.51 12.35 -0.18
CA ALA A 38 -11.31 13.57 -0.27
C ALA A 38 -11.17 14.43 0.98
N GLY A 39 -11.11 15.75 0.78
CA GLY A 39 -11.08 16.74 1.85
C GLY A 39 -9.68 17.34 2.08
N PRO A 40 -9.57 18.34 2.96
CA PRO A 40 -8.30 19.01 3.27
C PRO A 40 -7.38 18.17 4.17
N GLU A 41 -7.87 17.06 4.71
CA GLU A 41 -7.13 16.16 5.59
C GLU A 41 -6.38 15.11 4.74
N GLU A 42 -5.13 15.43 4.40
CA GLU A 42 -4.17 14.47 3.83
C GLU A 42 -3.89 13.27 4.76
N SER A 43 -4.42 13.26 5.99
CA SER A 43 -4.20 12.24 7.02
C SER A 43 -5.00 10.94 6.85
N ASN A 44 -5.75 10.79 5.76
CA ASN A 44 -6.56 9.59 5.48
C ASN A 44 -6.00 8.74 4.34
N GLU A 45 -4.70 8.89 4.04
CA GLU A 45 -3.96 8.04 3.12
C GLU A 45 -3.71 6.66 3.73
N TRP A 46 -3.89 5.61 2.93
CA TRP A 46 -3.65 4.25 3.40
C TRP A 46 -3.27 3.31 2.26
N VAL A 47 -2.59 2.23 2.66
CA VAL A 47 -2.26 1.08 1.82
C VAL A 47 -2.89 -0.16 2.45
N GLU A 48 -3.58 -0.97 1.66
CA GLU A 48 -4.17 -2.22 2.10
C GLU A 48 -3.29 -3.39 1.66
N ILE A 49 -2.95 -4.21 2.63
CA ILE A 49 -2.15 -5.41 2.48
C ILE A 49 -3.04 -6.64 2.72
N GLU A 50 -2.77 -7.73 2.01
CA GLU A 50 -3.48 -9.00 2.13
C GLU A 50 -2.50 -10.10 2.52
N ASN A 51 -2.84 -10.87 3.55
CA ASN A 51 -2.21 -12.16 3.80
C ASN A 51 -2.90 -13.21 2.94
N ARG A 52 -2.17 -13.76 1.98
CA ARG A 52 -2.61 -14.78 1.02
C ARG A 52 -2.35 -16.21 1.50
N SER A 53 -1.67 -16.38 2.64
CA SER A 53 -1.39 -17.68 3.24
C SER A 53 -2.54 -18.17 4.13
N ASP A 54 -2.44 -19.42 4.58
CA ASP A 54 -3.33 -20.04 5.56
C ASP A 54 -2.79 -19.93 7.01
N GLU A 55 -1.71 -19.18 7.21
CA GLU A 55 -1.06 -18.97 8.51
C GLU A 55 -1.13 -17.49 8.92
N ILE A 56 -1.09 -17.22 10.24
CA ILE A 56 -0.99 -15.85 10.72
C ILE A 56 0.38 -15.28 10.34
N VAL A 57 0.39 -14.09 9.76
CA VAL A 57 1.63 -13.38 9.48
C VAL A 57 1.85 -12.36 10.58
N THR A 58 2.98 -12.50 11.28
CA THR A 58 3.49 -11.50 12.22
C THR A 58 4.48 -10.62 11.46
N PRO A 59 4.11 -9.39 11.07
CA PRO A 59 4.94 -8.57 10.18
C PRO A 59 6.06 -7.83 10.94
N ASP A 60 6.59 -8.42 12.01
CA ASP A 60 7.73 -7.85 12.74
C ASP A 60 8.90 -7.66 11.77
N GLY A 61 9.35 -6.41 11.63
CA GLY A 61 10.43 -6.02 10.71
C GLY A 61 9.99 -5.75 9.28
N TYR A 62 8.72 -5.95 8.91
CA TYR A 62 8.21 -5.49 7.62
C TYR A 62 7.92 -3.99 7.64
N SER A 63 8.12 -3.35 6.49
CA SER A 63 7.75 -1.95 6.28
C SER A 63 7.15 -1.73 4.89
N LEU A 64 6.27 -0.74 4.77
CA LEU A 64 5.99 -0.11 3.50
C LEU A 64 6.99 1.03 3.29
N GLU A 65 7.40 1.25 2.05
CA GLU A 65 8.29 2.35 1.70
C GLU A 65 7.76 3.11 0.48
N ASP A 66 7.89 4.44 0.50
CA ASP A 66 7.59 5.26 -0.68
C ASP A 66 8.76 5.29 -1.68
N HIS A 67 8.61 6.05 -2.76
CA HIS A 67 9.64 6.23 -3.79
C HIS A 67 10.98 6.86 -3.30
N LYS A 68 11.01 7.37 -2.06
CA LYS A 68 12.22 7.90 -1.40
C LYS A 68 12.75 6.95 -0.33
N ASN A 69 12.21 5.73 -0.23
CA ASN A 69 12.53 4.72 0.77
C ASN A 69 12.23 5.19 2.21
N ARG A 70 11.20 6.03 2.38
CA ARG A 70 10.74 6.45 3.71
C ARG A 70 9.78 5.40 4.27
N PRO A 71 10.05 4.84 5.47
CA PRO A 71 9.33 3.68 5.96
C PRO A 71 8.03 4.03 6.69
N GLU A 72 7.05 3.14 6.58
CA GLU A 72 5.88 3.00 7.44
C GLU A 72 5.86 1.56 7.99
N PRO A 73 6.20 1.34 9.27
CA PRO A 73 6.35 -0.01 9.82
C PRO A 73 5.00 -0.72 9.99
N LEU A 74 4.98 -2.03 9.77
CA LEU A 74 3.81 -2.88 10.02
C LEU A 74 3.86 -3.40 11.46
N ASN A 75 2.93 -2.96 12.31
CA ASN A 75 2.94 -3.27 13.74
C ASN A 75 1.77 -4.16 14.20
N MET A 76 1.04 -4.77 13.26
CA MET A 76 -0.15 -5.57 13.57
C MET A 76 -0.13 -6.88 12.80
N ASN A 77 -0.46 -7.98 13.47
CA ASN A 77 -0.62 -9.28 12.82
C ASN A 77 -1.69 -9.23 11.72
N ILE A 78 -1.45 -9.98 10.65
CA ILE A 78 -2.41 -10.17 9.57
C ILE A 78 -2.88 -11.62 9.63
N GLU A 79 -4.12 -11.81 10.07
CA GLU A 79 -4.75 -13.14 10.14
C GLU A 79 -4.79 -13.82 8.75
N PRO A 80 -4.85 -15.17 8.72
CA PRO A 80 -4.95 -15.92 7.46
C PRO A 80 -6.06 -15.40 6.56
N ARG A 81 -5.75 -15.23 5.26
CA ARG A 81 -6.72 -14.75 4.24
C ARG A 81 -7.37 -13.39 4.57
N GLN A 82 -6.83 -12.62 5.50
CA GLN A 82 -7.36 -11.30 5.87
C GLN A 82 -6.58 -10.16 5.21
N ARG A 83 -7.22 -8.99 5.26
CA ARG A 83 -6.65 -7.73 4.79
C ARG A 83 -6.53 -6.73 5.92
N LEU A 84 -5.50 -5.91 5.85
CA LEU A 84 -5.23 -4.87 6.83
C LEU A 84 -4.97 -3.55 6.12
N ARG A 85 -5.56 -2.46 6.61
CA ARG A 85 -5.25 -1.11 6.15
C ARG A 85 -4.20 -0.50 7.04
N ILE A 86 -3.08 -0.15 6.43
CA ILE A 86 -2.00 0.59 7.05
C ILE A 86 -2.23 2.06 6.73
N MET A 87 -2.55 2.84 7.75
CA MET A 87 -2.66 4.28 7.63
C MET A 87 -1.25 4.86 7.48
N VAL A 88 -1.05 5.72 6.49
CA VAL A 88 0.24 6.38 6.29
C VAL A 88 0.34 7.54 7.26
N SER A 89 1.27 7.43 8.20
CA SER A 89 1.49 8.44 9.24
C SER A 89 2.40 9.52 8.71
N ARG A 90 2.07 10.80 8.91
CA ARG A 90 2.95 11.94 8.54
C ARG A 90 3.53 12.62 9.78
N SER A 91 3.96 11.81 10.73
CA SER A 91 4.39 12.28 12.05
C SER A 91 5.78 12.93 12.05
N ALA A 92 6.59 12.70 11.02
CA ALA A 92 7.93 13.27 10.88
C ALA A 92 8.24 13.66 9.42
N PRO A 93 9.25 14.51 9.17
CA PRO A 93 9.67 14.87 7.81
C PRO A 93 10.05 13.67 6.94
N ASP A 94 10.54 12.60 7.59
CA ASP A 94 11.00 11.37 6.96
C ASP A 94 9.96 10.24 6.99
N SER A 95 8.71 10.57 7.33
CA SER A 95 7.61 9.61 7.19
C SER A 95 7.30 9.33 5.72
N MET A 96 6.82 8.11 5.45
CA MET A 96 6.30 7.71 4.16
C MET A 96 5.26 8.72 3.63
N GLN A 97 5.29 9.02 2.34
CA GLN A 97 4.25 9.86 1.71
C GLN A 97 3.74 9.24 0.42
N LEU A 98 2.42 9.17 0.29
CA LEU A 98 1.77 8.86 -0.97
C LEU A 98 1.57 10.14 -1.77
N THR A 99 1.99 10.13 -3.03
CA THR A 99 1.96 11.31 -3.89
C THR A 99 0.77 11.26 -4.82
N ASN A 100 -0.05 12.31 -4.82
CA ASN A 100 -1.21 12.42 -5.72
C ASN A 100 -0.84 12.34 -7.20
N SER A 101 0.38 12.72 -7.58
CA SER A 101 0.91 12.66 -8.95
C SER A 101 1.30 11.26 -9.43
N GLY A 102 1.20 10.24 -8.57
CA GLY A 102 1.73 8.90 -8.83
C GLY A 102 3.08 8.70 -8.16
N GLY A 103 3.48 7.43 -8.04
CA GLY A 103 4.70 7.05 -7.33
C GLY A 103 4.83 5.53 -7.22
N THR A 104 5.65 5.10 -6.27
CA THR A 104 5.83 3.68 -5.94
C THR A 104 5.59 3.45 -4.46
N VAL A 105 5.05 2.28 -4.13
CA VAL A 105 5.04 1.73 -2.78
C VAL A 105 5.71 0.36 -2.83
N SER A 106 6.70 0.16 -1.99
CA SER A 106 7.39 -1.11 -1.82
C SER A 106 6.97 -1.74 -0.49
N LEU A 107 6.79 -3.05 -0.45
CA LEU A 107 6.75 -3.85 0.77
C LEU A 107 8.15 -4.45 0.95
N ILE A 108 8.79 -4.12 2.07
CA ILE A 108 10.12 -4.58 2.44
C ILE A 108 10.00 -5.60 3.56
N GLY A 109 10.70 -6.71 3.41
CA GLY A 109 10.77 -7.80 4.38
C GLY A 109 11.72 -7.49 5.54
N PRO A 110 11.69 -8.33 6.60
CA PRO A 110 12.49 -8.12 7.80
C PRO A 110 14.00 -8.19 7.56
N SER A 111 14.46 -8.79 6.47
CA SER A 111 15.88 -8.84 6.10
C SER A 111 16.30 -7.67 5.19
N GLY A 112 15.39 -6.73 4.90
CA GLY A 112 15.61 -5.61 3.98
C GLY A 112 15.42 -5.97 2.50
N ASP A 113 14.92 -7.17 2.22
CA ASP A 113 14.58 -7.67 0.89
C ASP A 113 13.27 -7.06 0.37
N LEU A 114 13.20 -6.83 -0.94
CA LEU A 114 11.99 -6.34 -1.59
C LEU A 114 11.00 -7.50 -1.75
N VAL A 115 9.86 -7.45 -1.08
CA VAL A 115 8.80 -8.47 -1.17
C VAL A 115 7.92 -8.20 -2.40
N THR A 116 7.47 -6.96 -2.55
CA THR A 116 6.65 -6.53 -3.68
C THR A 116 6.78 -5.03 -3.87
N LYS A 117 6.74 -4.57 -5.11
CA LYS A 117 6.64 -3.16 -5.45
C LYS A 117 5.43 -2.91 -6.32
N VAL A 118 4.64 -1.91 -5.96
CA VAL A 118 3.58 -1.38 -6.81
C VAL A 118 3.96 -0.01 -7.33
N THR A 119 3.82 0.18 -8.64
CA THR A 119 3.87 1.51 -9.26
C THR A 119 2.46 1.94 -9.57
N TYR A 120 2.13 3.20 -9.26
CA TYR A 120 0.80 3.75 -9.52
C TYR A 120 0.88 5.10 -10.23
N PRO A 121 -0.05 5.37 -11.16
CA PRO A 121 -0.13 6.65 -11.84
C PRO A 121 -0.74 7.73 -10.94
N GLN A 122 -0.90 8.95 -11.45
CA GLN A 122 -1.65 10.00 -10.79
C GLN A 122 -2.99 9.50 -10.26
N SER A 123 -3.25 9.76 -8.97
CA SER A 123 -4.48 9.41 -8.27
C SER A 123 -5.44 10.60 -8.21
N GLY A 124 -6.67 10.39 -8.64
CA GLY A 124 -7.76 11.36 -8.56
C GLY A 124 -8.33 11.48 -7.15
N ASN A 125 -9.08 12.55 -6.90
CA ASN A 125 -9.73 12.77 -5.62
C ASN A 125 -10.66 11.59 -5.27
N CYS A 126 -10.43 10.98 -4.09
CA CYS A 126 -11.14 9.80 -3.61
C CYS A 126 -11.08 8.58 -4.54
N GLU A 127 -10.03 8.48 -5.36
CA GLU A 127 -9.81 7.33 -6.23
C GLU A 127 -9.15 6.19 -5.46
N LEU A 128 -9.84 5.05 -5.44
CA LEU A 128 -9.31 3.81 -4.88
C LEU A 128 -8.60 3.03 -5.98
N LEU A 129 -7.32 2.75 -5.77
CA LEU A 129 -6.47 1.97 -6.67
C LEU A 129 -6.39 0.52 -6.19
N PHE A 130 -6.46 -0.42 -7.12
CA PHE A 130 -6.36 -1.86 -6.86
C PHE A 130 -5.18 -2.46 -7.62
N PHE A 131 -4.53 -3.43 -7.00
CA PHE A 131 -3.41 -4.20 -7.53
C PHE A 131 -3.76 -5.69 -7.40
N LEU A 132 -3.60 -6.46 -8.49
CA LEU A 132 -3.95 -7.88 -8.56
C LEU A 132 -2.70 -8.74 -8.34
#